data_AF-A0A2X0J3G2-F1
#
_entry.id   AF-A0A2X0J3G2-F1
#
_cell.length_a   1.000
_cell.length_b   1.000
_cell.length_c   1.000
_cell.angle_alpha   90.00
_cell.angle_beta   90.00
_cell.angle_gamma   90.00
#
_symmetry.space_group_name_H-M   'P 1'
#
loop_
_entity.id
_entity.type
_entity.pdbx_description
1 polymer ?
#
loop_
_entity_poly.entity_id
_entity_poly.type
_entity_poly.pdbx_seq_one_letter_code
_entity_poly.pdbx_strand_id
1 'polypeptide(L)'
;MPSTSDVPAAVGSFAAIWSRALFPVTRTDLTRDQLTELLTPMAGQLRDALHQDRFDPRPARAIGNQLVRGHSDEPDALAQTLGVMDAYLLLYFPPPKPLSGPIARARSARLQHAVAAGFVEALREA
;
A
#
# COMPACT_ATOMS: atom_id res chain seq x y z
N MET A 1 1.52 23.49 -10.10
CA MET A 1 1.46 22.59 -8.93
C MET A 1 0.46 21.50 -9.26
N PRO A 2 0.70 20.22 -8.93
CA PRO A 2 -0.36 19.22 -9.09
C PRO A 2 -1.55 19.67 -8.26
N SER A 3 -2.74 19.73 -8.88
CA SER A 3 -3.93 20.26 -8.24
C SER A 3 -4.32 19.33 -7.09
N THR A 4 -4.74 19.87 -5.94
CA THR A 4 -5.23 19.07 -4.80
C THR A 4 -6.39 18.14 -5.18
N SER A 5 -7.10 18.44 -6.28
CA SER A 5 -8.12 17.62 -6.93
C SER A 5 -7.59 16.28 -7.49
N ASP A 6 -6.29 16.17 -7.78
CA ASP A 6 -5.68 14.96 -8.36
C ASP A 6 -5.39 13.88 -7.29
N VAL A 7 -5.34 14.29 -6.02
CA VAL A 7 -4.94 13.42 -4.91
C VAL A 7 -5.97 12.31 -4.63
N PRO A 8 -7.28 12.60 -4.46
CA PRO A 8 -8.28 11.55 -4.30
C PRO A 8 -8.32 10.60 -5.51
N ALA A 9 -8.15 11.14 -6.72
CA ALA A 9 -8.12 10.35 -7.94
C ALA A 9 -6.89 9.40 -8.00
N ALA A 10 -5.72 9.87 -7.57
CA ALA A 10 -4.50 9.05 -7.53
C ALA A 10 -4.61 7.92 -6.49
N VAL A 11 -5.16 8.20 -5.30
CA VAL A 11 -5.38 7.18 -4.26
C VAL A 11 -6.35 6.10 -4.74
N GLY A 12 -7.48 6.49 -5.33
CA GLY A 12 -8.45 5.54 -5.88
C GLY A 12 -7.87 4.72 -7.04
N SER A 13 -7.08 5.34 -7.92
CA SER A 13 -6.44 4.64 -9.05
C SER A 13 -5.40 3.61 -8.59
N PHE A 14 -4.59 3.97 -7.59
CA PHE A 14 -3.63 3.04 -6.98
C PHE A 14 -4.35 1.87 -6.32
N ALA A 15 -5.41 2.13 -5.55
CA ALA A 15 -6.21 1.09 -4.90
C ALA A 15 -6.87 0.15 -5.91
N ALA A 16 -7.34 0.66 -7.05
CA ALA A 16 -7.92 -0.17 -8.12
C ALA A 16 -6.88 -1.10 -8.76
N ILE A 17 -5.65 -0.62 -8.98
CA ILE A 17 -4.54 -1.47 -9.47
C ILE A 17 -4.18 -2.54 -8.45
N TRP A 18 -4.09 -2.16 -7.17
CA TRP A 18 -3.79 -3.07 -6.09
C TRP A 18 -4.86 -4.16 -5.97
N SER A 19 -6.14 -3.78 -5.97
CA SER A 19 -7.27 -4.71 -5.95
C SER A 19 -7.20 -5.68 -7.13
N ARG A 20 -6.92 -5.20 -8.35
CA ARG A 20 -6.79 -6.05 -9.54
C ARG A 20 -5.69 -7.10 -9.42
N ALA A 21 -4.57 -6.77 -8.77
CA ALA A 21 -3.46 -7.71 -8.55
C ALA A 21 -3.77 -8.71 -7.43
N LEU A 22 -4.48 -8.27 -6.39
CA LEU A 22 -4.74 -9.04 -5.17
C LEU A 22 -5.95 -9.97 -5.30
N PHE A 23 -6.99 -9.55 -6.04
CA PHE A 23 -8.26 -10.28 -6.19
C PHE A 23 -8.09 -11.75 -6.65
N PRO A 24 -7.23 -12.10 -7.62
CA PRO A 24 -7.09 -13.49 -8.08
C PRO A 24 -6.46 -14.43 -7.04
N VAL A 25 -5.73 -13.90 -6.06
CA VAL A 25 -4.97 -14.68 -5.08
C VAL A 25 -5.58 -14.64 -3.68
N THR A 26 -6.68 -13.90 -3.51
CA THR A 26 -7.36 -13.74 -2.22
C THR A 26 -8.55 -14.68 -2.15
N ARG A 27 -8.64 -15.50 -1.11
CA ARG A 27 -9.85 -16.25 -0.79
C ARG A 27 -10.81 -15.34 -0.01
N THR A 28 -11.50 -14.47 -0.74
CA THR A 28 -12.43 -13.51 -0.14
C THR A 28 -13.83 -13.68 -0.74
N ASP A 29 -14.86 -13.55 0.12
CA ASP A 29 -16.26 -13.44 -0.32
C ASP A 29 -16.57 -12.05 -0.91
N LEU A 30 -15.60 -11.14 -0.90
CA LEU A 30 -15.73 -9.79 -1.42
C LEU A 30 -15.69 -9.77 -2.93
N THR A 31 -16.42 -8.84 -3.52
CA THR A 31 -16.21 -8.44 -4.91
C THR A 31 -14.92 -7.62 -5.04
N ARG A 32 -14.38 -7.53 -6.26
CA ARG A 32 -13.22 -6.67 -6.57
C ARG A 32 -13.47 -5.20 -6.19
N ASP A 33 -14.70 -4.73 -6.31
CA ASP A 33 -15.04 -3.34 -6.00
C ASP A 33 -15.03 -3.13 -4.48
N GLN A 34 -15.59 -4.06 -3.71
CA GLN A 34 -15.48 -4.06 -2.24
C GLN A 34 -14.03 -4.18 -1.77
N LEU A 35 -13.21 -5.01 -2.41
CA LEU A 35 -11.77 -5.07 -2.13
C LEU A 35 -11.09 -3.72 -2.43
N THR A 36 -11.47 -3.04 -3.51
CA THR A 36 -10.95 -1.70 -3.83
C THR A 36 -11.33 -0.67 -2.77
N GLU A 37 -12.56 -0.70 -2.28
CA GLU A 37 -13.02 0.15 -1.18
C GLU A 37 -12.21 -0.08 0.09
N LEU A 38 -11.90 -1.34 0.42
CA LEU A 38 -11.04 -1.68 1.56
C LEU A 38 -9.60 -1.21 1.41
N LEU A 39 -9.04 -1.29 0.19
CA LEU A 39 -7.65 -0.91 -0.07
C LEU A 39 -7.45 0.61 -0.20
N THR A 40 -8.50 1.36 -0.53
CA THR A 40 -8.47 2.82 -0.69
C THR A 40 -7.92 3.57 0.54
N PRO A 41 -8.43 3.35 1.78
CA PRO A 41 -7.86 4.00 2.95
C PRO A 41 -6.40 3.60 3.21
N MET A 42 -6.03 2.34 2.94
CA MET A 42 -4.64 1.87 3.09
C MET A 42 -3.70 2.56 2.09
N ALA A 43 -4.15 2.75 0.84
CA ALA A 43 -3.42 3.50 -0.16
C ALA A 43 -3.18 4.96 0.26
N GLY A 44 -4.18 5.59 0.89
CA GLY A 44 -4.04 6.91 1.50
C GLY A 44 -2.96 6.93 2.59
N GLN A 45 -2.97 5.95 3.49
CA GLN A 45 -1.96 5.83 4.55
C GLN A 45 -0.54 5.64 4.00
N LEU A 46 -0.37 4.85 2.94
CA LEU A 46 0.94 4.69 2.27
C LEU A 46 1.43 6.00 1.67
N ARG A 47 0.55 6.75 0.99
CA ARG A 47 0.87 8.08 0.47
C ARG A 47 1.32 9.01 1.59
N ASP A 48 0.54 9.10 2.66
CA ASP A 48 0.83 10.01 3.76
C ASP A 48 2.16 9.66 4.42
N ALA A 49 2.41 8.38 4.72
CA ALA A 49 3.68 7.91 5.27
C ALA A 49 4.88 8.17 4.34
N LEU A 50 4.70 8.02 3.02
CA LEU A 50 5.74 8.32 2.04
C LEU A 50 6.09 9.82 2.01
N HIS A 51 5.10 10.69 2.18
CA HIS A 51 5.22 12.14 2.08
C HIS A 51 5.52 12.85 3.40
N GLN A 52 5.51 12.15 4.53
CA GLN A 52 5.90 12.72 5.83
C GLN A 52 7.28 13.39 5.77
N ASP A 53 7.37 14.62 6.30
CA ASP A 53 8.63 15.37 6.38
C ASP A 53 9.69 14.56 7.15
N ARG A 54 9.32 14.13 8.36
CA ARG A 54 10.08 13.15 9.13
C ARG A 54 9.56 11.76 8.82
N PHE A 55 10.20 11.11 7.85
CA PHE A 55 9.84 9.77 7.41
C PHE A 55 9.85 8.76 8.55
N ASP A 56 8.72 8.07 8.74
CA ASP A 56 8.59 6.94 9.65
C ASP A 56 7.82 5.79 8.96
N PRO A 57 8.45 4.62 8.70
CA PRO A 57 7.78 3.51 8.06
C PRO A 57 6.92 2.68 9.03
N ARG A 58 7.08 2.83 10.35
CA ARG A 58 6.43 1.96 11.36
C ARG A 58 4.90 1.92 11.24
N PRO A 59 4.18 3.02 10.97
CA PRO A 59 2.73 2.97 10.79
C PRO A 59 2.27 2.02 9.68
N ALA A 60 3.10 1.76 8.66
CA ALA A 60 2.75 0.85 7.57
C ALA A 60 2.65 -0.63 8.01
N ARG A 61 3.12 -0.98 9.22
CA ARG A 61 2.83 -2.30 9.82
C ARG A 61 1.33 -2.53 9.99
N ALA A 62 0.56 -1.49 10.31
CA ALA A 62 -0.88 -1.61 10.48
C ALA A 62 -1.56 -2.07 9.18
N ILE A 63 -1.01 -1.66 8.02
CA ILE A 63 -1.51 -2.06 6.70
C ILE A 63 -1.29 -3.56 6.48
N GLY A 64 -0.09 -4.07 6.77
CA GLY A 64 0.18 -5.51 6.73
C GLY A 64 -0.77 -6.32 7.62
N ASN A 65 -1.03 -5.83 8.83
CA ASN A 65 -1.99 -6.43 9.75
C ASN A 65 -3.43 -6.42 9.18
N GLN A 66 -3.84 -5.31 8.58
CA GLN A 66 -5.18 -5.17 8.00
C GLN A 66 -5.41 -6.09 6.80
N LEU A 67 -4.38 -6.36 5.99
CA LEU A 67 -4.47 -7.32 4.88
C LEU A 67 -4.83 -8.72 5.37
N VAL A 68 -4.14 -9.21 6.42
CA VAL A 68 -4.44 -10.52 7.02
C VAL A 68 -5.86 -10.55 7.59
N ARG A 69 -6.25 -9.51 8.35
CA ARG A 69 -7.61 -9.40 8.92
C ARG A 69 -8.71 -9.30 7.86
N GLY A 70 -8.39 -8.88 6.65
CA GLY A 70 -9.29 -8.82 5.50
C GLY A 70 -9.38 -10.13 4.70
N HIS A 71 -8.93 -11.26 5.27
CA HIS A 71 -8.90 -12.57 4.61
C HIS A 71 -7.95 -12.64 3.40
N SER A 72 -6.86 -11.86 3.44
CA SER A 72 -5.73 -11.97 2.51
C SER A 72 -4.53 -12.62 3.20
N ASP A 73 -4.75 -13.73 3.89
CA ASP A 73 -3.76 -14.50 4.63
C ASP A 73 -2.92 -15.45 3.76
N GLU A 74 -3.30 -15.60 2.49
CA GLU A 74 -2.54 -16.37 1.50
C GLU A 74 -1.15 -15.73 1.26
N PRO A 75 -0.04 -16.51 1.23
CA PRO A 75 1.31 -15.97 1.01
C PRO A 75 1.45 -15.12 -0.26
N ASP A 76 0.71 -15.48 -1.31
CA ASP A 76 0.68 -14.76 -2.58
C ASP A 76 0.12 -13.34 -2.44
N ALA A 77 -0.74 -13.09 -1.45
CA ALA A 77 -1.29 -11.75 -1.18
C ALA A 77 -0.21 -10.75 -0.79
N LEU A 78 0.76 -11.17 0.03
CA LEU A 78 1.91 -10.35 0.40
C LEU A 78 2.79 -10.09 -0.82
N ALA A 79 3.11 -11.12 -1.60
CA ALA A 79 3.92 -10.97 -2.80
C ALA A 79 3.31 -9.98 -3.81
N GLN A 80 2.01 -10.11 -4.10
CA GLN A 80 1.30 -9.17 -4.99
C GLN A 80 1.27 -7.75 -4.44
N THR A 81 1.05 -7.60 -3.14
CA THR A 81 1.05 -6.28 -2.48
C THR A 81 2.40 -5.59 -2.61
N LEU A 82 3.50 -6.29 -2.30
CA LEU A 82 4.85 -5.72 -2.40
C LEU A 82 5.21 -5.41 -3.86
N GLY A 83 4.81 -6.25 -4.81
CA GLY A 83 4.99 -6.00 -6.24
C GLY A 83 4.27 -4.73 -6.73
N VAL A 84 3.02 -4.52 -6.30
CA VAL A 84 2.27 -3.29 -6.61
C VAL A 84 2.94 -2.07 -6.00
N MET A 85 3.41 -2.15 -4.75
CA MET A 85 4.12 -1.05 -4.10
C MET A 85 5.41 -0.70 -4.86
N ASP A 86 6.19 -1.70 -5.27
CA ASP A 86 7.43 -1.49 -6.01
C ASP A 86 7.19 -0.81 -7.37
N ALA A 87 6.23 -1.33 -8.13
CA ALA A 87 5.95 -0.84 -9.48
C ALA A 87 5.22 0.51 -9.52
N TYR A 88 4.32 0.77 -8.58
CA TYR A 88 3.32 1.83 -8.72
C TYR A 88 3.31 2.89 -7.62
N LEU A 89 3.91 2.64 -6.43
CA LEU A 89 3.79 3.59 -5.32
C LEU A 89 4.37 4.97 -5.65
N LEU A 90 5.58 5.02 -6.21
CA LEU A 90 6.21 6.29 -6.59
C LEU A 90 5.65 6.88 -7.89
N LEU A 91 4.98 6.07 -8.72
CA LEU A 91 4.30 6.55 -9.93
C LEU A 91 3.04 7.34 -9.56
N TYR A 92 2.23 6.80 -8.65
CA TYR A 92 0.97 7.41 -8.22
C TYR A 92 1.17 8.47 -7.13
N PHE A 93 2.18 8.30 -6.27
CA PHE A 93 2.50 9.23 -5.19
C PHE A 93 3.91 9.81 -5.37
N PRO A 94 4.14 10.60 -6.42
CA PRO A 94 5.46 11.18 -6.66
C PRO A 94 5.90 11.99 -5.44
N PRO A 95 7.17 11.90 -5.04
CA PRO A 95 7.65 12.56 -3.84
C PRO A 95 7.58 14.09 -4.00
N PRO A 96 7.31 14.85 -2.93
CA PRO A 96 7.37 16.31 -2.98
C PRO A 96 8.79 16.76 -3.31
N LYS A 97 8.93 17.68 -4.27
CA LYS A 97 10.21 18.33 -4.54
C LYS A 97 10.65 19.11 -3.28
N PRO A 98 11.93 19.04 -2.86
CA PRO A 98 13.10 18.60 -3.62
C PRO A 98 13.56 17.16 -3.36
N LEU A 99 12.72 16.25 -2.82
CA LEU A 99 13.16 14.91 -2.46
C LEU A 99 13.72 14.15 -3.68
N SER A 100 14.98 13.70 -3.58
CA SER A 100 15.65 13.03 -4.69
C SER A 100 15.07 11.64 -4.95
N GLY A 101 15.13 11.19 -6.22
CA GLY A 101 14.64 9.87 -6.63
C GLY A 101 15.19 8.69 -5.82
N PRO A 102 16.51 8.64 -5.50
CA PRO A 102 17.07 7.60 -4.64
C PRO A 102 16.50 7.60 -3.22
N ILE A 103 16.25 8.78 -2.62
CA ILE A 103 15.67 8.86 -1.28
C ILE A 103 14.21 8.40 -1.30
N ALA A 104 13.45 8.78 -2.32
CA ALA A 104 12.06 8.32 -2.48
C ALA A 104 11.97 6.80 -2.64
N ARG A 105 12.86 6.19 -3.44
CA ARG A 105 12.98 4.71 -3.53
C ARG A 105 13.33 4.08 -2.19
N ALA A 106 14.26 4.67 -1.45
CA ALA A 106 14.64 4.17 -0.14
C ALA A 106 13.54 4.31 0.93
N ARG A 107 12.61 5.28 0.78
CA ARG A 107 11.39 5.38 1.59
C ARG A 107 10.38 4.30 1.20
N SER A 108 10.13 4.10 -0.11
CA SER A 108 9.24 3.05 -0.61
C SER A 108 9.65 1.66 -0.11
N ALA A 109 10.94 1.30 -0.25
CA ALA A 109 11.46 0.02 0.24
C ALA A 109 11.28 -0.17 1.76
N ARG A 110 11.43 0.90 2.56
CA ARG A 110 11.20 0.83 4.01
C ARG A 110 9.73 0.66 4.37
N LEU A 111 8.81 1.24 3.59
CA LEU A 111 7.37 0.98 3.75
C LEU A 111 7.04 -0.48 3.40
N GLN A 112 7.58 -1.01 2.30
CA GLN A 112 7.44 -2.43 1.93
C GLN A 112 7.89 -3.36 3.06
N HIS A 113 9.07 -3.11 3.67
CA HIS A 113 9.55 -3.89 4.81
C HIS A 113 8.61 -3.81 6.02
N ALA A 114 8.04 -2.63 6.31
CA ALA A 114 7.11 -2.47 7.42
C ALA A 114 5.77 -3.18 7.17
N VAL A 115 5.24 -3.11 5.95
CA VAL A 115 4.04 -3.88 5.55
C VAL A 115 4.30 -5.38 5.71
N ALA A 116 5.43 -5.89 5.20
CA ALA A 116 5.79 -7.30 5.32
C ALA A 116 5.92 -7.75 6.79
N ALA A 117 6.55 -6.93 7.64
CA ALA A 117 6.65 -7.22 9.07
C ALA A 117 5.27 -7.30 9.74
N GLY A 118 4.38 -6.34 9.48
CA GLY A 118 3.03 -6.34 10.04
C GLY A 118 2.16 -7.48 9.53
N PHE A 119 2.34 -7.89 8.28
CA PHE A 119 1.66 -9.05 7.70
C PHE A 119 2.06 -10.35 8.42
N VAL A 120 3.37 -10.58 8.59
CA VAL A 120 3.89 -11.76 9.29
C VAL A 120 3.53 -11.74 10.78
N GLU A 121 3.49 -10.57 11.42
CA GLU A 121 3.01 -10.43 12.80
C GLU A 121 1.55 -10.88 12.93
N ALA A 122 0.65 -10.39 12.07
CA ALA A 122 -0.76 -10.79 12.08
C ALA A 122 -0.97 -12.28 11.80
N LEU A 123 -0.20 -12.88 10.87
CA LEU A 123 -0.29 -14.32 10.58
C LEU A 123 0.08 -15.20 11.78
N ARG A 124 0.95 -14.73 12.69
CA ARG A 124 1.31 -15.48 13.91
C ARG A 124 0.25 -15.41 15.00
N GLU A 125 -0.59 -14.37 14.95
CA GLU A 125 -1.64 -14.11 15.95
C GLU A 125 -3.02 -14.66 15.54
N ALA A 126 -3.17 -15.09 14.27
CA ALA A 126 -4.38 -15.68 13.70
C ALA A 126 -4.46 -17.20 13.95
#